data_AF-A0A1H3D2N9-F1
#
_entry.id   AF-A0A1H3D2N9-F1
#
_cell.length_a   1.000
_cell.length_b   1.000
_cell.length_c   1.000
_cell.angle_alpha   90.00
_cell.angle_beta   90.00
_cell.angle_gamma   90.00
#
_symmetry.space_group_name_H-M   'P 1'
#
loop_
_entity.id
_entity.type
_entity.pdbx_description
1 polymer ?
#
loop_
_entity_poly.entity_id
_entity_poly.type
_entity_poly.pdbx_seq_one_letter_code
_entity_poly.pdbx_strand_id
1 'polypeptide(L)'
;MPQDSADSAEMRCPGKMENIIVLGSEQSYDLFWLKMMFLSPGFGLAQGSLSVPHWTHADRTTVLYVAEGYSRSELLALENLRSIGVHLEAFRSARALTTYINTREIDGERYDILRLLFICHGLPGVLDLNYEGGAFIKLNHGTMTAIDPNSFCAHARIYSYACRTGNSKWRESFSSLAQAEPENSLAQRMATHCGVPFHAFYTRTLFAECIRDPSDSDSISAAVARLRVGNEGSILTLSDEHEALPHAGQGTANRYVFFENGQVDEGTSEYSLWRKQGGRAMPVADNTPKGLPGVFAVFTP
;
A
#
# COMPACT_ATOMS: atom_id res chain seq x y z
N MET A 1 17.84 -45.04 26.29
CA MET A 1 16.50 -44.66 25.81
C MET A 1 16.68 -43.55 24.79
N PRO A 2 16.18 -43.72 23.55
CA PRO A 2 16.26 -42.69 22.53
C PRO A 2 15.07 -41.73 22.67
N GLN A 3 15.29 -40.43 22.46
CA GLN A 3 14.25 -39.50 22.04
C GLN A 3 14.92 -38.30 21.35
N ASP A 4 15.04 -38.47 20.03
CA ASP A 4 14.80 -37.49 18.97
C ASP A 4 15.00 -36.00 19.29
N SER A 5 16.20 -35.50 18.98
CA SER A 5 16.40 -34.11 18.57
C SER A 5 16.09 -33.98 17.07
N ALA A 6 14.80 -33.97 16.72
CA ALA A 6 14.32 -33.58 15.41
C ALA A 6 13.37 -32.40 15.60
N ASP A 7 13.92 -31.18 15.57
CA ASP A 7 13.26 -29.96 15.07
C ASP A 7 14.12 -28.73 15.38
N SER A 8 15.17 -28.54 14.58
CA SER A 8 15.73 -27.19 14.32
C SER A 8 16.58 -27.20 13.05
N ALA A 9 16.11 -27.93 12.03
CA ALA A 9 16.57 -27.63 10.69
C ALA A 9 15.95 -26.29 10.30
N GLU A 10 16.70 -25.20 10.51
CA GLU A 10 16.57 -24.00 9.69
C GLU A 10 16.71 -24.45 8.23
N MET A 11 15.59 -24.83 7.62
CA MET A 11 15.55 -25.13 6.20
C MET A 11 15.57 -23.77 5.49
N ARG A 12 16.77 -23.19 5.43
CA ARG A 12 17.09 -22.02 4.62
C ARG A 12 16.57 -22.32 3.23
N CYS A 13 15.67 -21.48 2.75
CA CYS A 13 15.41 -21.46 1.32
C CYS A 13 16.77 -21.25 0.62
N PRO A 14 17.12 -22.05 -0.39
CA PRO A 14 18.49 -22.15 -0.87
C PRO A 14 19.01 -20.90 -1.59
N GLY A 15 18.15 -19.92 -1.91
CA GLY A 15 18.49 -18.67 -2.58
C GLY A 15 18.38 -17.41 -1.69
N LYS A 16 18.80 -16.27 -2.23
CA LYS A 16 18.60 -14.96 -1.57
C LYS A 16 17.11 -14.62 -1.51
N MET A 17 16.75 -13.75 -0.59
CA MET A 17 15.36 -13.33 -0.37
C MET A 17 15.10 -11.89 -0.77
N GLU A 18 13.91 -11.65 -1.29
CA GLU A 18 13.41 -10.31 -1.56
C GLU A 18 12.08 -10.04 -0.84
N ASN A 19 11.98 -8.85 -0.24
CA ASN A 19 10.70 -8.26 0.15
C ASN A 19 10.28 -7.26 -0.94
N ILE A 20 9.08 -7.41 -1.48
CA ILE A 20 8.51 -6.52 -2.49
C ILE A 20 7.31 -5.77 -1.89
N ILE A 21 7.37 -4.45 -1.92
CA ILE A 21 6.30 -3.54 -1.51
C ILE A 21 5.76 -2.88 -2.78
N VAL A 22 4.49 -3.11 -3.09
CA VAL A 22 3.80 -2.59 -4.26
C VAL A 22 2.87 -1.45 -3.84
N LEU A 23 3.13 -0.26 -4.36
CA LEU A 23 2.41 0.97 -4.05
C LEU A 23 1.61 1.42 -5.26
N GLY A 24 0.29 1.53 -5.07
CA GLY A 24 -0.57 2.19 -6.05
C GLY A 24 -0.41 3.71 -6.04
N SER A 25 -1.17 4.38 -6.89
CA SER A 25 -1.31 5.84 -6.91
C SER A 25 -2.72 6.26 -6.49
N GLU A 26 -2.82 7.43 -5.86
CA GLU A 26 -4.10 8.00 -5.45
C GLU A 26 -4.61 9.05 -6.45
N GLN A 27 -5.74 8.79 -7.10
CA GLN A 27 -6.37 9.69 -8.09
C GLN A 27 -7.83 10.03 -7.78
N SER A 28 -8.45 9.35 -6.81
CA SER A 28 -9.90 9.37 -6.63
C SER A 28 -10.32 10.47 -5.66
N TYR A 29 -9.77 10.46 -4.45
CA TYR A 29 -10.17 11.35 -3.35
C TYR A 29 -9.89 12.82 -3.65
N ASP A 30 -8.79 13.12 -4.35
CA ASP A 30 -8.32 14.49 -4.57
C ASP A 30 -8.16 15.28 -3.25
N LEU A 31 -7.57 14.67 -2.22
CA LEU A 31 -7.36 15.30 -0.91
C LEU A 31 -5.87 15.41 -0.50
N PHE A 32 -5.48 16.59 0.00
CA PHE A 32 -4.23 16.89 0.72
C PHE A 32 -3.88 15.80 1.73
N TRP A 33 -4.88 15.37 2.49
CA TRP A 33 -4.75 14.39 3.57
C TRP A 33 -4.49 12.96 3.09
N LEU A 34 -4.93 12.61 1.87
CA LEU A 34 -4.93 11.22 1.39
C LEU A 34 -4.02 10.99 0.19
N LYS A 35 -3.52 12.05 -0.47
CA LYS A 35 -2.70 11.90 -1.67
C LYS A 35 -1.51 10.97 -1.48
N MET A 36 -0.83 11.09 -0.34
CA MET A 36 0.34 10.29 0.02
C MET A 36 -0.01 9.02 0.80
N MET A 37 -1.27 8.61 0.86
CA MET A 37 -1.72 7.53 1.77
C MET A 37 -1.15 6.16 1.45
N PHE A 38 -0.71 5.93 0.21
CA PHE A 38 -0.02 4.69 -0.18
C PHE A 38 1.49 4.79 0.03
N LEU A 39 2.11 5.88 -0.44
CA LEU A 39 3.55 6.10 -0.34
C LEU A 39 4.03 6.17 1.11
N SER A 40 3.27 6.82 2.00
CA SER A 40 3.69 7.04 3.39
C SER A 40 3.88 5.75 4.20
N PRO A 41 2.87 4.87 4.37
CA PRO A 41 3.09 3.60 5.05
C PRO A 41 4.04 2.67 4.31
N GLY A 42 4.07 2.73 2.96
CA GLY A 42 5.04 1.98 2.15
C GLY A 42 6.49 2.35 2.45
N PHE A 43 6.77 3.65 2.54
CA PHE A 43 8.07 4.18 2.94
C PHE A 43 8.43 3.74 4.35
N GLY A 44 7.50 3.88 5.30
CA GLY A 44 7.72 3.48 6.69
C GLY A 44 8.07 2.00 6.84
N LEU A 45 7.41 1.14 6.07
CA LEU A 45 7.70 -0.29 6.05
C LEU A 45 9.06 -0.59 5.39
N ALA A 46 9.38 0.07 4.27
CA ALA A 46 10.63 -0.14 3.52
C ALA A 46 11.87 0.24 4.34
N GLN A 47 11.79 1.32 5.13
CA GLN A 47 12.89 1.75 6.01
C GLN A 47 12.89 1.06 7.38
N GLY A 48 11.86 0.28 7.71
CA GLY A 48 11.73 -0.44 8.98
C GLY A 48 11.20 0.38 10.16
N SER A 49 10.60 1.56 9.95
CA SER A 49 9.89 2.31 11.01
C SER A 49 8.50 1.74 11.28
N LEU A 50 7.93 1.01 10.32
CA LEU A 50 6.70 0.25 10.45
C LEU A 50 6.98 -1.24 10.23
N SER A 51 6.11 -2.09 10.77
CA SER A 51 6.14 -3.53 10.50
C SER A 51 4.73 -4.09 10.34
N VAL A 52 4.64 -5.26 9.74
CA VAL A 52 3.43 -6.08 9.67
C VAL A 52 3.70 -7.44 10.29
N PRO A 53 2.68 -8.23 10.69
CA PRO A 53 2.89 -9.54 11.27
C PRO A 53 3.76 -10.43 10.37
N HIS A 54 4.80 -11.03 10.97
CA HIS A 54 5.81 -11.84 10.27
C HIS A 54 6.65 -11.09 9.22
N TRP A 55 6.66 -9.77 9.23
CA TRP A 55 7.62 -9.00 8.45
C TRP A 55 9.03 -9.25 8.98
N THR A 56 9.90 -9.77 8.12
CA THR A 56 11.29 -10.11 8.47
C THR A 56 12.20 -9.54 7.40
N HIS A 57 13.43 -9.22 7.78
CA HIS A 57 14.44 -8.75 6.86
C HIS A 57 14.73 -9.79 5.77
N ALA A 58 14.97 -9.32 4.54
CA ALA A 58 15.36 -10.10 3.38
C ALA A 58 16.67 -9.53 2.81
N ASP A 59 17.40 -10.27 1.99
CA ASP A 59 18.65 -9.79 1.39
C ASP A 59 18.44 -8.55 0.50
N ARG A 60 17.23 -8.35 -0.01
CA ARG A 60 16.81 -7.20 -0.80
C ARG A 60 15.42 -6.72 -0.38
N THR A 61 15.23 -5.41 -0.37
CA THR A 61 13.88 -4.80 -0.31
C THR A 61 13.67 -3.94 -1.55
N THR A 62 12.57 -4.17 -2.23
CA THR A 62 12.15 -3.41 -3.41
C THR A 62 10.81 -2.74 -3.14
N VAL A 63 10.70 -1.47 -3.53
CA VAL A 63 9.42 -0.76 -3.66
C VAL A 63 9.12 -0.59 -5.15
N LEU A 64 8.07 -1.27 -5.59
CA LEU A 64 7.44 -1.07 -6.90
C LEU A 64 6.35 -0.02 -6.73
N TYR A 65 6.33 1.02 -7.55
CA TYR A 65 5.34 2.09 -7.41
C TYR A 65 4.74 2.57 -8.74
N VAL A 66 3.48 2.99 -8.69
CA VAL A 66 2.84 3.71 -9.79
C VAL A 66 3.14 5.20 -9.64
N ALA A 67 3.91 5.76 -10.58
CA ALA A 67 4.32 7.17 -10.54
C ALA A 67 3.24 8.15 -11.02
N GLU A 68 2.21 7.65 -11.72
CA GLU A 68 1.16 8.49 -12.30
C GLU A 68 0.45 9.31 -11.23
N GLY A 69 0.24 10.60 -11.53
CA GLY A 69 -0.45 11.53 -10.66
C GLY A 69 0.30 11.89 -9.39
N TYR A 70 1.57 11.52 -9.19
CA TYR A 70 2.42 12.13 -8.16
C TYR A 70 3.27 13.27 -8.74
N SER A 71 3.47 14.33 -7.95
CA SER A 71 4.35 15.44 -8.26
C SER A 71 5.81 15.06 -8.06
N ARG A 72 6.74 15.86 -8.59
CA ARG A 72 8.17 15.60 -8.47
C ARG A 72 8.63 15.60 -7.00
N SER A 73 8.12 16.52 -6.17
CA SER A 73 8.50 16.57 -4.74
C SER A 73 8.01 15.35 -3.98
N GLU A 74 6.83 14.83 -4.32
CA GLU A 74 6.27 13.61 -3.73
C GLU A 74 7.12 12.37 -4.08
N LEU A 75 7.57 12.26 -5.33
CA LEU A 75 8.45 11.18 -5.75
C LEU A 75 9.87 11.31 -5.18
N LEU A 76 10.41 12.53 -5.08
CA LEU A 76 11.71 12.77 -4.42
C LEU A 76 11.70 12.35 -2.94
N ALA A 77 10.58 12.54 -2.24
CA ALA A 77 10.44 12.05 -0.87
C ALA A 77 10.57 10.53 -0.80
N LEU A 78 10.00 9.79 -1.76
CA LEU A 78 10.16 8.33 -1.87
C LEU A 78 11.60 7.95 -2.24
N GLU A 79 12.26 8.70 -3.13
CA GLU A 79 13.63 8.42 -3.59
C GLU A 79 14.67 8.37 -2.47
N ASN A 80 14.41 9.02 -1.33
CA ASN A 80 15.27 8.93 -0.14
C ASN A 80 15.51 7.49 0.34
N LEU A 81 14.59 6.55 0.07
CA LEU A 81 14.79 5.13 0.39
C LEU A 81 16.02 4.52 -0.28
N ARG A 82 16.46 5.05 -1.43
CA ARG A 82 17.69 4.57 -2.09
C ARG A 82 18.94 4.79 -1.24
N SER A 83 18.95 5.83 -0.40
CA SER A 83 20.09 6.14 0.48
C SER A 83 20.34 5.05 1.54
N ILE A 84 19.34 4.22 1.83
CA ILE A 84 19.40 3.11 2.76
C ILE A 84 19.35 1.74 2.06
N GLY A 85 19.60 1.70 0.74
CA GLY A 85 19.75 0.47 -0.02
C GLY A 85 18.45 -0.18 -0.51
N VAL A 86 17.31 0.50 -0.40
CA VAL A 86 16.05 0.02 -0.99
C VAL A 86 16.06 0.25 -2.50
N HIS A 87 15.71 -0.78 -3.27
CA HIS A 87 15.52 -0.66 -4.72
C HIS A 87 14.16 -0.03 -5.01
N LEU A 88 14.12 0.96 -5.90
CA LEU A 88 12.88 1.63 -6.30
C LEU A 88 12.67 1.49 -7.80
N GLU A 89 11.51 1.00 -8.19
CA GLU A 89 11.16 0.83 -9.60
C GLU A 89 9.72 1.25 -9.89
N ALA A 90 9.58 2.20 -10.81
CA ALA A 90 8.27 2.63 -11.29
C ALA A 90 7.74 1.64 -12.32
N PHE A 91 6.44 1.32 -12.26
CA PHE A 91 5.77 0.50 -13.26
C PHE A 91 4.48 1.15 -13.76
N ARG A 92 4.03 0.75 -14.96
CA ARG A 92 2.91 1.40 -15.67
C ARG A 92 1.84 0.44 -16.20
N SER A 93 1.96 -0.86 -15.90
CA SER A 93 0.98 -1.86 -16.33
C SER A 93 0.98 -3.07 -15.41
N ALA A 94 -0.13 -3.81 -15.38
CA ALA A 94 -0.21 -5.09 -14.68
C ALA A 94 0.84 -6.09 -15.20
N ARG A 95 1.14 -6.08 -16.51
CA ARG A 95 2.19 -6.92 -17.11
C ARG A 95 3.57 -6.56 -16.59
N ALA A 96 3.91 -5.28 -16.46
CA ALA A 96 5.20 -4.87 -15.93
C ALA A 96 5.36 -5.33 -14.47
N LEU A 97 4.31 -5.18 -13.67
CA LEU A 97 4.26 -5.68 -12.29
C LEU A 97 4.48 -7.20 -12.21
N THR A 98 3.71 -7.99 -12.96
CA THR A 98 3.87 -9.46 -12.93
C THR A 98 5.20 -9.91 -13.53
N THR A 99 5.72 -9.18 -14.51
CA THR A 99 7.06 -9.43 -15.06
C THR A 99 8.13 -9.23 -13.99
N TYR A 100 8.05 -8.14 -13.20
CA TYR A 100 8.98 -7.93 -12.09
C TYR A 100 8.86 -9.05 -11.05
N ILE A 101 7.64 -9.35 -10.59
CA ILE A 101 7.39 -10.42 -9.60
C ILE A 101 7.97 -11.76 -10.06
N ASN A 102 7.87 -12.08 -11.35
CA ASN A 102 8.41 -13.32 -11.90
C ASN A 102 9.92 -13.25 -12.21
N THR A 103 10.51 -12.05 -12.20
CA THR A 103 11.94 -11.87 -12.46
C THR A 103 12.71 -12.19 -11.20
N ARG A 104 13.35 -13.34 -11.21
CA ARG A 104 14.07 -13.88 -10.07
C ARG A 104 15.57 -13.70 -10.14
N GLU A 105 16.12 -13.45 -11.32
CA GLU A 105 17.54 -13.24 -11.52
C GLU A 105 17.81 -11.73 -11.58
N ILE A 106 18.51 -11.23 -10.57
CA ILE A 106 18.88 -9.82 -10.44
C ILE A 106 20.39 -9.79 -10.22
N ASP A 107 21.11 -9.09 -11.08
CA ASP A 107 22.57 -8.96 -11.01
C ASP A 107 23.33 -10.30 -10.94
N GLY A 108 22.80 -11.33 -11.60
CA GLY A 108 23.38 -12.68 -11.64
C GLY A 108 23.08 -13.55 -10.42
N GLU A 109 22.26 -13.06 -9.48
CA GLU A 109 21.83 -13.81 -8.30
C GLU A 109 20.33 -14.08 -8.33
N ARG A 110 19.95 -15.26 -7.82
CA ARG A 110 18.56 -15.69 -7.73
C ARG A 110 17.94 -15.25 -6.41
N TYR A 111 16.87 -14.47 -6.49
CA TYR A 111 16.05 -14.03 -5.38
C TYR A 111 14.70 -14.77 -5.39
N ASP A 112 14.30 -15.33 -4.24
CA ASP A 112 12.94 -15.79 -3.96
C ASP A 112 12.17 -14.70 -3.22
N ILE A 113 10.88 -14.56 -3.52
CA ILE A 113 10.01 -13.63 -2.80
C ILE A 113 9.71 -14.19 -1.41
N LEU A 114 10.13 -13.46 -0.38
CA LEU A 114 9.79 -13.73 1.02
C LEU A 114 8.50 -13.01 1.41
N ARG A 115 8.35 -11.75 1.01
CA ARG A 115 7.15 -10.95 1.30
C ARG A 115 6.72 -10.20 0.06
N LEU A 116 5.43 -10.23 -0.23
CA LEU A 116 4.80 -9.38 -1.24
C LEU A 116 3.66 -8.61 -0.58
N LEU A 117 3.73 -7.28 -0.60
CA LEU A 117 2.74 -6.45 0.07
C LEU A 117 2.16 -5.42 -0.89
N PHE A 118 0.84 -5.26 -0.89
CA PHE A 118 0.12 -4.27 -1.69
C PHE A 118 -0.48 -3.18 -0.81
N ILE A 119 -0.23 -1.91 -1.15
CA ILE A 119 -0.91 -0.73 -0.58
C ILE A 119 -1.50 0.07 -1.73
N CYS A 120 -2.82 -0.04 -1.90
CA CYS A 120 -3.53 0.50 -3.05
C CYS A 120 -5.04 0.50 -2.80
N HIS A 121 -5.80 0.95 -3.80
CA HIS A 121 -7.23 0.74 -3.81
C HIS A 121 -7.59 -0.72 -4.00
N GLY A 122 -8.71 -1.10 -3.39
CA GLY A 122 -9.25 -2.44 -3.48
C GLY A 122 -10.75 -2.40 -3.72
N LEU A 123 -11.19 -3.33 -4.53
CA LEU A 123 -12.58 -3.62 -4.81
C LEU A 123 -12.80 -5.12 -4.65
N PRO A 124 -14.03 -5.60 -4.39
CA PRO A 124 -14.31 -7.03 -4.44
C PRO A 124 -13.76 -7.67 -5.73
N GLY A 125 -12.80 -8.58 -5.57
CA GLY A 125 -12.15 -9.30 -6.68
C GLY A 125 -11.02 -8.57 -7.42
N VAL A 126 -10.64 -7.35 -7.02
CA VAL A 126 -9.66 -6.52 -7.75
C VAL A 126 -8.77 -5.70 -6.80
N LEU A 127 -7.44 -5.75 -7.00
CA LEU A 127 -6.51 -4.70 -6.56
C LEU A 127 -6.35 -3.70 -7.71
N ASP A 128 -6.62 -2.43 -7.44
CA ASP A 128 -6.53 -1.37 -8.45
C ASP A 128 -5.42 -0.40 -8.07
N LEU A 129 -4.30 -0.49 -8.78
CA LEU A 129 -3.07 0.25 -8.42
C LEU A 129 -3.06 1.66 -9.00
N ASN A 130 -4.05 2.03 -9.79
CA ASN A 130 -4.19 3.35 -10.40
C ASN A 130 -5.68 3.67 -10.56
N TYR A 131 -6.46 3.45 -9.49
CA TYR A 131 -7.92 3.58 -9.50
C TYR A 131 -8.32 4.99 -9.94
N GLU A 132 -9.18 5.08 -10.96
CA GLU A 132 -9.60 6.32 -11.63
C GLU A 132 -8.46 7.12 -12.32
N GLY A 133 -7.27 6.54 -12.43
CA GLY A 133 -6.17 7.03 -13.26
C GLY A 133 -6.28 6.61 -14.73
N GLY A 134 -5.40 7.16 -15.57
CA GLY A 134 -5.37 6.90 -17.00
C GLY A 134 -4.85 5.51 -17.36
N ALA A 135 -3.81 5.02 -16.68
CA ALA A 135 -3.29 3.68 -16.91
C ALA A 135 -4.14 2.61 -16.20
N PHE A 136 -4.56 1.58 -16.95
CA PHE A 136 -5.27 0.43 -16.38
C PHE A 136 -4.29 -0.55 -15.73
N ILE A 137 -4.15 -0.47 -14.40
CA ILE A 137 -3.21 -1.28 -13.62
C ILE A 137 -3.98 -2.09 -12.57
N LYS A 138 -4.62 -3.18 -13.00
CA LYS A 138 -5.46 -4.00 -12.13
C LYS A 138 -4.93 -5.43 -11.98
N LEU A 139 -4.86 -5.91 -10.75
CA LEU A 139 -4.73 -7.33 -10.45
C LEU A 139 -6.10 -7.90 -10.10
N ASN A 140 -6.57 -8.85 -10.90
CA ASN A 140 -7.85 -9.54 -10.70
C ASN A 140 -7.67 -11.02 -11.06
N HIS A 141 -8.76 -11.78 -11.04
CA HIS A 141 -8.72 -13.22 -11.36
C HIS A 141 -8.02 -13.54 -12.70
N GLY A 142 -8.22 -12.73 -13.73
CA GLY A 142 -7.63 -12.97 -15.06
C GLY A 142 -6.15 -12.58 -15.17
N THR A 143 -5.67 -11.64 -14.36
CA THR A 143 -4.28 -11.15 -14.42
C THR A 143 -3.38 -11.74 -13.34
N MET A 144 -3.94 -12.15 -12.19
CA MET A 144 -3.16 -12.75 -11.10
C MET A 144 -2.49 -14.06 -11.53
N THR A 145 -3.09 -14.79 -12.48
CA THR A 145 -2.58 -16.07 -12.97
C THR A 145 -1.27 -15.92 -13.75
N ALA A 146 -0.91 -14.71 -14.14
CA ALA A 146 0.38 -14.40 -14.75
C ALA A 146 1.52 -14.35 -13.71
N ILE A 147 1.23 -14.34 -12.41
CA ILE A 147 2.25 -14.50 -11.37
C ILE A 147 2.68 -15.97 -11.34
N ASP A 148 3.97 -16.24 -11.48
CA ASP A 148 4.53 -17.59 -11.38
C ASP A 148 4.57 -18.01 -9.89
N PRO A 149 3.85 -19.08 -9.49
CA PRO A 149 3.87 -19.59 -8.13
C PRO A 149 5.28 -19.96 -7.63
N ASN A 150 6.21 -20.29 -8.55
CA ASN A 150 7.60 -20.60 -8.21
C ASN A 150 8.46 -19.36 -7.91
N SER A 151 7.88 -18.17 -7.94
CA SER A 151 8.54 -16.92 -7.51
C SER A 151 8.71 -16.83 -6.00
N PHE A 152 7.90 -17.57 -5.25
CA PHE A 152 7.83 -17.48 -3.80
C PHE A 152 8.69 -18.53 -3.10
N CYS A 153 9.25 -18.14 -1.96
CA CYS A 153 9.90 -19.08 -1.07
C CYS A 153 8.88 -19.89 -0.25
N ALA A 154 9.32 -21.00 0.39
CA ALA A 154 8.44 -21.87 1.17
C ALA A 154 7.77 -21.20 2.37
N HIS A 155 8.33 -20.09 2.86
CA HIS A 155 7.79 -19.33 4.00
C HIS A 155 7.26 -17.96 3.59
N ALA A 156 6.98 -17.79 2.30
CA ALA A 156 6.50 -16.53 1.77
C ALA A 156 5.10 -16.20 2.28
N ARG A 157 4.78 -14.91 2.30
CA ARG A 157 3.46 -14.39 2.66
C ARG A 157 3.12 -13.21 1.77
N ILE A 158 1.85 -13.12 1.41
CA ILE A 158 1.30 -11.99 0.67
C ILE A 158 0.41 -11.17 1.60
N TYR A 159 0.44 -9.85 1.47
CA TYR A 159 -0.35 -8.91 2.28
C TYR A 159 -1.06 -7.92 1.36
N SER A 160 -2.32 -7.63 1.66
CA SER A 160 -3.08 -6.57 0.98
C SER A 160 -3.71 -5.63 1.99
N TYR A 161 -3.25 -4.38 1.97
CA TYR A 161 -3.89 -3.25 2.63
C TYR A 161 -4.88 -2.54 1.68
N ALA A 162 -5.43 -3.28 0.71
CA ALA A 162 -6.46 -2.77 -0.19
C ALA A 162 -7.86 -3.17 0.28
N CYS A 163 -8.80 -2.24 0.12
CA CYS A 163 -10.19 -2.41 0.51
C CYS A 163 -10.80 -3.72 -0.02
N ARG A 164 -11.50 -4.45 0.84
CA ARG A 164 -12.37 -5.58 0.48
C ARG A 164 -11.69 -6.72 -0.28
N THR A 165 -10.36 -6.85 -0.21
CA THR A 165 -9.62 -7.91 -0.93
C THR A 165 -10.07 -9.33 -0.52
N GLY A 166 -10.45 -9.51 0.75
CA GLY A 166 -10.97 -10.76 1.30
C GLY A 166 -12.46 -11.02 1.05
N ASN A 167 -13.16 -10.11 0.36
CA ASN A 167 -14.60 -10.18 0.07
C ASN A 167 -14.80 -10.25 -1.45
N SER A 168 -15.71 -11.10 -1.93
CA SER A 168 -16.02 -11.22 -3.37
C SER A 168 -17.32 -10.53 -3.80
N LYS A 169 -18.08 -9.96 -2.86
CA LYS A 169 -19.40 -9.38 -3.11
C LYS A 169 -19.44 -7.86 -3.00
N TRP A 170 -20.11 -7.27 -3.99
CA TRP A 170 -20.41 -5.85 -4.05
C TRP A 170 -21.65 -5.49 -3.22
N ARG A 171 -21.48 -5.39 -1.90
CA ARG A 171 -22.55 -5.02 -0.97
C ARG A 171 -22.00 -4.12 0.13
N GLU A 172 -22.87 -3.26 0.67
CA GLU A 172 -22.53 -2.34 1.78
C GLU A 172 -22.88 -2.91 3.17
N SER A 173 -23.61 -4.02 3.23
CA SER A 173 -23.95 -4.71 4.48
C SER A 173 -24.17 -6.22 4.28
N PHE A 174 -23.72 -6.98 5.26
CA PHE A 174 -23.78 -8.45 5.33
C PHE A 174 -24.38 -8.89 6.66
N SER A 175 -25.18 -9.95 6.66
CA SER A 175 -25.66 -10.55 7.92
C SER A 175 -24.73 -11.61 8.48
N SER A 176 -23.77 -12.08 7.68
CA SER A 176 -22.74 -13.05 8.06
C SER A 176 -21.55 -13.01 7.09
N LEU A 177 -20.39 -13.52 7.53
CA LEU A 177 -19.20 -13.64 6.69
C LEU A 177 -19.43 -14.52 5.44
N ALA A 178 -20.22 -15.59 5.56
CA ALA A 178 -20.51 -16.49 4.44
C ALA A 178 -21.14 -15.77 3.24
N GLN A 179 -21.94 -14.72 3.48
CA GLN A 179 -22.54 -13.94 2.39
C GLN A 179 -21.52 -13.11 1.59
N ALA A 180 -20.32 -12.87 2.14
CA ALA A 180 -19.22 -12.21 1.42
C ALA A 180 -18.44 -13.18 0.52
N GLU A 181 -18.75 -14.49 0.59
CA GLU A 181 -18.09 -15.56 -0.15
C GLU A 181 -16.55 -15.37 -0.17
N PRO A 182 -15.91 -15.39 1.01
CA PRO A 182 -14.47 -15.19 1.13
C PRO A 182 -13.64 -16.22 0.34
N GLU A 183 -14.18 -17.43 0.16
CA GLU A 183 -13.60 -18.48 -0.68
C GLU A 183 -13.48 -18.10 -2.16
N ASN A 184 -14.33 -17.18 -2.63
CA ASN A 184 -14.31 -16.66 -4.00
C ASN A 184 -13.52 -15.35 -4.12
N SER A 185 -13.00 -14.81 -3.02
CA SER A 185 -12.28 -13.53 -2.97
C SER A 185 -10.96 -13.57 -3.72
N LEU A 186 -10.43 -12.40 -4.06
CA LEU A 186 -9.10 -12.31 -4.67
C LEU A 186 -8.01 -12.83 -3.72
N ALA A 187 -8.15 -12.57 -2.41
CA ALA A 187 -7.22 -13.08 -1.40
C ALA A 187 -7.14 -14.61 -1.42
N GLN A 188 -8.27 -15.31 -1.35
CA GLN A 188 -8.29 -16.78 -1.38
C GLN A 188 -7.71 -17.31 -2.70
N ARG A 189 -8.12 -16.71 -3.82
CA ARG A 189 -7.65 -17.12 -5.15
C ARG A 189 -6.15 -16.95 -5.31
N MET A 190 -5.58 -15.86 -4.82
CA MET A 190 -4.13 -15.65 -4.84
C MET A 190 -3.40 -16.59 -3.87
N ALA A 191 -3.97 -16.87 -2.69
CA ALA A 191 -3.40 -17.83 -1.75
C ALA A 191 -3.27 -19.22 -2.39
N THR A 192 -4.36 -19.72 -2.97
CA THR A 192 -4.40 -21.02 -3.64
C THR A 192 -3.51 -21.05 -4.89
N HIS A 193 -3.53 -20.01 -5.73
CA HIS A 193 -2.70 -19.96 -6.94
C HIS A 193 -1.20 -19.94 -6.62
N CYS A 194 -0.78 -19.10 -5.68
CA CYS A 194 0.63 -18.93 -5.35
C CYS A 194 1.14 -19.99 -4.36
N GLY A 195 0.25 -20.75 -3.72
CA GLY A 195 0.63 -21.74 -2.71
C GLY A 195 1.17 -21.13 -1.41
N VAL A 196 0.80 -19.88 -1.09
CA VAL A 196 1.30 -19.15 0.08
C VAL A 196 0.17 -18.44 0.84
N PRO A 197 0.29 -18.22 2.16
CA PRO A 197 -0.71 -17.47 2.91
C PRO A 197 -0.89 -16.04 2.40
N PHE A 198 -2.15 -15.60 2.29
CA PHE A 198 -2.53 -14.24 1.90
C PHE A 198 -3.24 -13.55 3.04
N HIS A 199 -2.79 -12.36 3.43
CA HIS A 199 -3.38 -11.54 4.48
C HIS A 199 -4.19 -10.38 3.88
N ALA A 200 -5.47 -10.25 4.25
CA ALA A 200 -6.35 -9.24 3.70
C ALA A 200 -7.49 -8.84 4.64
N PHE A 201 -8.04 -7.65 4.45
CA PHE A 201 -9.29 -7.25 5.07
C PHE A 201 -10.51 -7.72 4.27
N TYR A 202 -11.57 -8.10 4.98
CA TYR A 202 -12.91 -8.27 4.40
C TYR A 202 -13.58 -6.91 4.12
N THR A 203 -13.22 -5.91 4.90
CA THR A 203 -13.77 -4.55 4.88
C THR A 203 -12.89 -3.59 4.07
N ARG A 204 -13.36 -2.35 3.91
CA ARG A 204 -12.56 -1.23 3.43
C ARG A 204 -11.38 -1.01 4.36
N THR A 205 -10.36 -0.34 3.85
CA THR A 205 -9.15 -0.01 4.58
C THR A 205 -9.18 1.48 4.93
N LEU A 206 -8.92 1.79 6.20
CA LEU A 206 -8.84 3.15 6.71
C LEU A 206 -7.38 3.62 6.70
N PHE A 207 -7.15 4.74 6.00
CA PHE A 207 -5.84 5.38 5.86
C PHE A 207 -5.69 6.68 6.66
N ALA A 208 -6.76 7.13 7.33
CA ALA A 208 -6.81 8.45 7.96
C ALA A 208 -5.71 8.69 9.01
N GLU A 209 -5.21 7.63 9.65
CA GLU A 209 -4.15 7.70 10.66
C GLU A 209 -2.74 7.41 10.11
N CYS A 210 -2.61 7.10 8.83
CA CYS A 210 -1.33 6.69 8.26
C CYS A 210 -0.33 7.85 8.17
N ILE A 211 -0.77 9.07 7.91
CA ILE A 211 0.11 10.23 7.70
C ILE A 211 0.16 11.14 8.93
N ARG A 212 -0.96 11.25 9.67
CA ARG A 212 -1.10 12.15 10.83
C ARG A 212 -2.04 11.56 11.86
N ASP A 213 -2.02 12.11 13.07
CA ASP A 213 -3.17 11.99 13.97
C ASP A 213 -4.31 12.90 13.45
N PRO A 214 -5.54 12.41 13.28
CA PRO A 214 -6.65 13.25 12.85
C PRO A 214 -6.90 14.46 13.76
N SER A 215 -6.56 14.37 15.04
CA SER A 215 -6.66 15.49 15.99
C SER A 215 -5.72 16.67 15.69
N ASP A 216 -4.66 16.44 14.89
CA ASP A 216 -3.71 17.49 14.48
C ASP A 216 -4.18 18.27 13.25
N SER A 217 -5.28 17.87 12.59
CA SER A 217 -5.68 18.40 11.28
C SER A 217 -5.79 19.93 11.25
N ASP A 218 -6.47 20.52 12.23
CA ASP A 218 -6.67 21.97 12.28
C ASP A 218 -5.33 22.72 12.42
N SER A 219 -4.41 22.19 13.23
CA SER A 219 -3.10 22.80 13.44
C SER A 219 -2.23 22.74 12.18
N ILE A 220 -2.30 21.61 11.45
CA ILE A 220 -1.60 21.40 10.19
C ILE A 220 -2.16 22.34 9.12
N SER A 221 -3.48 22.41 8.93
CA SER A 221 -4.10 23.33 7.96
C SER A 221 -3.74 24.78 8.24
N ALA A 222 -3.82 25.21 9.51
CA ALA A 222 -3.43 26.57 9.90
C ALA A 222 -1.95 26.86 9.60
N ALA A 223 -1.07 25.88 9.80
CA ALA A 223 0.34 26.02 9.46
C ALA A 223 0.55 26.17 7.95
N VAL A 224 -0.13 25.37 7.12
CA VAL A 224 -0.07 25.48 5.65
C VAL A 224 -0.57 26.86 5.21
N ALA A 225 -1.76 27.27 5.64
CA ALA A 225 -2.38 28.54 5.28
C ALA A 225 -1.49 29.75 5.63
N ARG A 226 -0.80 29.70 6.78
CA ARG A 226 0.16 30.74 7.18
C ARG A 226 1.45 30.71 6.36
N LEU A 227 2.07 29.54 6.22
CA LEU A 227 3.40 29.41 5.61
C LEU A 227 3.40 29.59 4.09
N ARG A 228 2.28 29.26 3.43
CA ARG A 228 2.17 29.37 1.98
C ARG A 228 2.20 30.81 1.46
N VAL A 229 1.83 31.80 2.29
CA VAL A 229 1.77 33.21 1.88
C VAL A 229 3.15 33.68 1.43
N GLY A 230 3.30 33.95 0.14
CA GLY A 230 4.58 34.35 -0.46
C GLY A 230 5.57 33.20 -0.70
N ASN A 231 5.15 31.95 -0.48
CA ASN A 231 5.93 30.73 -0.73
C ASN A 231 5.12 29.72 -1.56
N GLU A 232 4.17 30.18 -2.36
CA GLU A 232 3.29 29.32 -3.16
C GLU A 232 4.11 28.40 -4.08
N GLY A 233 3.79 27.11 -4.07
CA GLY A 233 4.49 26.10 -4.86
C GLY A 233 5.84 25.64 -4.29
N SER A 234 6.24 26.12 -3.11
CA SER A 234 7.43 25.63 -2.40
C SER A 234 7.09 24.52 -1.42
N ILE A 235 8.06 23.68 -1.05
CA ILE A 235 7.89 22.75 0.08
C ILE A 235 7.78 23.56 1.36
N LEU A 236 6.73 23.34 2.14
CA LEU A 236 6.50 24.02 3.42
C LEU A 236 6.82 23.07 4.57
N THR A 237 7.82 23.40 5.37
CA THR A 237 8.10 22.67 6.62
C THR A 237 7.09 23.06 7.67
N LEU A 238 6.14 22.16 7.97
CA LEU A 238 5.04 22.42 8.91
C LEU A 238 5.46 22.14 10.35
N SER A 239 6.26 21.09 10.54
CA SER A 239 6.82 20.67 11.83
C SER A 239 8.10 19.84 11.62
N ASP A 240 8.64 19.30 12.72
CA ASP A 240 9.71 18.31 12.67
C ASP A 240 9.24 16.99 12.02
N GLU A 241 7.94 16.73 11.99
CA GLU A 241 7.35 15.51 11.43
C GLU A 241 6.77 15.71 10.02
N HIS A 242 6.20 16.87 9.71
CA HIS A 242 5.37 17.06 8.53
C HIS A 242 5.86 18.15 7.58
N GLU A 243 5.60 17.91 6.30
CA GLU A 243 5.80 18.86 5.21
C GLU A 243 4.54 18.92 4.34
N ALA A 244 4.25 20.08 3.78
CA ALA A 244 3.34 20.20 2.64
C ALA A 244 4.17 20.19 1.36
N LEU A 245 3.92 19.19 0.50
CA LEU A 245 4.59 19.06 -0.78
C LEU A 245 3.73 19.69 -1.88
N PRO A 246 4.29 20.52 -2.76
CA PRO A 246 3.51 21.18 -3.80
C PRO A 246 2.94 20.18 -4.81
N HIS A 247 1.67 20.37 -5.14
CA HIS A 247 0.92 19.54 -6.08
C HIS A 247 -0.10 20.38 -6.84
N ALA A 248 0.25 20.79 -8.06
CA ALA A 248 -0.62 21.64 -8.86
C ALA A 248 -1.99 21.00 -9.15
N GLY A 249 -3.08 21.69 -8.86
CA GLY A 249 -4.47 21.24 -9.05
C GLY A 249 -5.04 20.36 -7.92
N GLN A 250 -4.23 19.91 -6.96
CA GLN A 250 -4.65 19.01 -5.88
C GLN A 250 -5.67 19.69 -4.96
N GLY A 251 -6.81 19.03 -4.75
CA GLY A 251 -7.84 19.51 -3.84
C GLY A 251 -8.55 20.78 -4.29
N THR A 252 -8.45 21.09 -5.59
CA THR A 252 -9.22 22.18 -6.22
C THR A 252 -10.53 21.70 -6.82
N ALA A 253 -10.63 20.40 -7.17
CA ALA A 253 -11.87 19.86 -7.67
C ALA A 253 -12.77 19.53 -6.47
N ASN A 254 -13.98 20.10 -6.45
CA ASN A 254 -15.00 19.78 -5.45
C ASN A 254 -15.63 18.39 -5.73
N ARG A 255 -14.80 17.33 -5.81
CA ARG A 255 -15.21 15.97 -6.22
C ARG A 255 -16.02 15.25 -5.13
N TYR A 256 -15.82 15.60 -3.86
CA TYR A 256 -16.61 15.08 -2.75
C TYR A 256 -17.38 16.22 -2.07
N VAL A 257 -18.65 16.31 -2.46
CA VAL A 257 -19.65 17.35 -2.11
C VAL A 257 -19.93 17.51 -0.61
N PHE A 258 -19.28 16.74 0.27
CA PHE A 258 -19.40 16.91 1.73
C PHE A 258 -18.58 18.08 2.27
N PHE A 259 -17.72 18.67 1.43
CA PHE A 259 -16.89 19.83 1.78
C PHE A 259 -16.96 20.85 0.64
N GLU A 260 -18.05 21.63 0.53
CA GLU A 260 -18.04 22.79 -0.39
C GLU A 260 -16.83 23.67 -0.05
N ASN A 261 -15.93 23.86 -1.02
CA ASN A 261 -14.64 24.56 -0.91
C ASN A 261 -13.64 24.06 0.14
N GLY A 262 -13.88 22.93 0.82
CA GLY A 262 -13.17 22.54 2.06
C GLY A 262 -11.66 22.78 2.07
N GLN A 263 -10.91 22.25 1.10
CA GLN A 263 -9.44 22.40 1.07
C GLN A 263 -8.96 23.75 0.53
N VAL A 264 -9.77 24.39 -0.30
CA VAL A 264 -9.50 25.77 -0.76
C VAL A 264 -9.65 26.72 0.43
N ASP A 265 -10.72 26.57 1.20
CA ASP A 265 -11.03 27.36 2.39
C ASP A 265 -10.09 27.05 3.57
N GLU A 266 -9.72 25.79 3.77
CA GLU A 266 -8.68 25.37 4.73
C GLU A 266 -7.28 25.88 4.34
N GLY A 267 -7.08 26.31 3.09
CA GLY A 267 -5.78 26.74 2.57
C GLY A 267 -4.80 25.60 2.29
N THR A 268 -5.28 24.36 2.18
CA THR A 268 -4.48 23.13 1.94
C THR A 268 -4.47 22.69 0.48
N SER A 269 -5.32 23.28 -0.37
CA SER A 269 -5.30 23.08 -1.83
C SER A 269 -3.92 23.38 -2.44
N GLU A 270 -3.61 22.73 -3.55
CA GLU A 270 -2.32 22.76 -4.27
C GLU A 270 -1.16 22.08 -3.54
N TYR A 271 -1.45 21.29 -2.49
CA TYR A 271 -0.44 20.57 -1.72
C TYR A 271 -0.89 19.15 -1.40
N SER A 272 0.06 18.32 -0.97
CA SER A 272 -0.17 17.06 -0.27
C SER A 272 0.59 17.00 1.04
N LEU A 273 0.04 16.30 2.03
CA LEU A 273 0.70 16.11 3.31
C LEU A 273 1.72 14.97 3.24
N TRP A 274 2.95 15.25 3.63
CA TRP A 274 4.00 14.26 3.81
C TRP A 274 4.46 14.21 5.26
N ARG A 275 4.76 13.00 5.73
CA ARG A 275 5.43 12.78 7.02
C ARG A 275 6.86 12.34 6.75
N LYS A 276 7.85 13.12 7.22
CA LYS A 276 9.28 12.98 6.88
C LYS A 276 9.86 11.60 7.20
N GLN A 277 9.36 10.95 8.24
CA GLN A 277 9.76 9.60 8.65
C GLN A 277 8.85 8.51 8.06
N GLY A 278 8.15 8.78 6.95
CA GLY A 278 7.10 7.90 6.43
C GLY A 278 5.88 7.82 7.35
N GLY A 279 5.08 6.77 7.16
CA GLY A 279 3.81 6.60 7.83
C GLY A 279 3.92 6.50 9.35
N ARG A 280 2.94 7.09 10.06
CA ARG A 280 2.73 6.94 11.50
C ARG A 280 2.26 5.53 11.86
N ALA A 281 1.47 4.91 10.98
CA ALA A 281 0.90 3.59 11.19
C ALA A 281 0.62 2.88 9.86
N MET A 282 0.57 1.54 9.91
CA MET A 282 0.01 0.75 8.82
C MET A 282 -1.52 0.97 8.74
N PRO A 283 -2.13 0.91 7.53
CA PRO A 283 -3.57 1.05 7.39
C PRO A 283 -4.33 -0.06 8.16
N VAL A 284 -5.54 0.24 8.62
CA VAL A 284 -6.35 -0.67 9.43
C VAL A 284 -7.69 -0.99 8.77
N ALA A 285 -8.39 -1.99 9.28
CA ALA A 285 -9.75 -2.28 8.83
C ALA A 285 -10.69 -1.11 9.17
N ASP A 286 -11.45 -0.64 8.19
CA ASP A 286 -12.63 0.19 8.42
C ASP A 286 -13.84 -0.68 8.80
N ASN A 287 -14.92 -0.04 9.25
CA ASN A 287 -16.16 -0.68 9.66
C ASN A 287 -17.15 -0.92 8.49
N THR A 288 -16.78 -0.62 7.25
CA THR A 288 -17.63 -0.81 6.06
C THR A 288 -17.02 -1.85 5.10
N PRO A 289 -17.80 -2.73 4.46
CA PRO A 289 -19.24 -2.87 4.58
C PRO A 289 -19.60 -3.45 5.97
N LYS A 290 -20.79 -3.09 6.46
CA LYS A 290 -21.23 -3.48 7.81
C LYS A 290 -21.42 -4.99 7.91
N GLY A 291 -21.21 -5.53 9.12
CA GLY A 291 -21.47 -6.94 9.44
C GLY A 291 -20.36 -7.92 9.03
N LEU A 292 -19.23 -7.43 8.51
CA LEU A 292 -18.02 -8.22 8.30
C LEU A 292 -17.00 -7.97 9.43
N PRO A 293 -16.12 -8.95 9.73
CA PRO A 293 -15.06 -8.78 10.73
C PRO A 293 -14.06 -7.68 10.33
N GLY A 294 -13.77 -6.76 11.25
CA GLY A 294 -12.73 -5.73 11.10
C GLY A 294 -11.33 -6.25 11.46
N VAL A 295 -10.95 -7.43 10.98
CA VAL A 295 -9.67 -8.08 11.29
C VAL A 295 -8.85 -8.32 10.03
N PHE A 296 -7.53 -8.35 10.18
CA PHE A 296 -6.63 -8.73 9.09
C PHE A 296 -6.59 -10.25 8.95
N ALA A 297 -7.46 -10.79 8.11
CA ALA A 297 -7.70 -12.21 7.98
C ALA A 297 -6.58 -12.90 7.20
N VAL A 298 -6.39 -14.20 7.48
CA VAL A 298 -5.43 -15.06 6.78
C VAL A 298 -6.21 -16.03 5.91
N PHE A 299 -5.87 -16.06 4.62
CA PHE A 299 -6.37 -17.01 3.63
C PHE A 299 -5.25 -17.98 3.32
N THR A 300 -5.50 -19.26 3.51
CA THR A 300 -4.50 -20.32 3.29
C THR A 300 -4.78 -21.03 1.97
N PRO A 301 -3.74 -21.58 1.29
CA PRO A 301 -3.89 -22.31 0.04
C PRO A 301 -4.94 -23.40 0.06
#